data_AF-A0A1K1P6S6-F1
#
_entry.id   AF-A0A1K1P6S6-F1
#
_cell.length_a   1.000
_cell.length_b   1.000
_cell.length_c   1.000
_cell.angle_alpha   90.00
_cell.angle_beta   90.00
_cell.angle_gamma   90.00
#
_symmetry.space_group_name_H-M   'P 1'
#
loop_
_entity.id
_entity.type
_entity.pdbx_description
1 polymer ?
#
loop_
_entity_poly.entity_id
_entity_poly.type
_entity_poly.pdbx_seq_one_letter_code
_entity_poly.pdbx_strand_id
1 'polypeptide(L)' 'MVDMEKVKALTSILEERSGLDVREALVRYYDFLTDDEALDYDFELGFLLNKFNIEVDIPF' A
#
# COMPACT_ATOMS: atom_id res chain seq x y z
N MET A 1 -1.03 -12.29 9.48
CA MET A 1 -1.90 -11.54 10.42
C MET A 1 -1.54 -10.08 10.22
N VAL A 2 -2.52 -9.20 10.04
CA VAL A 2 -2.27 -7.77 9.79
C VAL A 2 -1.63 -7.16 11.02
N ASP A 3 -0.47 -6.53 10.86
CA ASP A 3 0.18 -5.76 11.91
C ASP A 3 -0.19 -4.27 11.76
N MET A 4 -0.91 -3.74 12.74
CA MET A 4 -1.38 -2.36 12.71
C MET A 4 -0.26 -1.31 12.77
N GLU A 5 0.92 -1.65 13.31
CA GLU A 5 2.08 -0.75 13.24
C GLU A 5 2.66 -0.73 11.83
N LYS A 6 2.72 -1.88 11.15
CA LYS A 6 3.09 -1.95 9.72
C LYS A 6 2.08 -1.22 8.84
N VAL A 7 0.77 -1.29 9.13
CA VAL A 7 -0.25 -0.51 8.40
C VAL A 7 0.02 0.99 8.48
N LYS A 8 0.39 1.50 9.67
CA LYS A 8 0.72 2.92 9.85
C LYS A 8 1.99 3.29 9.08
N ALA A 9 3.03 2.47 9.19
CA ALA A 9 4.29 2.69 8.48
C ALA A 9 4.08 2.71 6.96
N LEU A 10 3.35 1.73 6.42
CA LEU A 10 2.98 1.66 5.01
C LEU A 10 2.20 2.90 4.56
N THR A 11 1.21 3.34 5.36
CA THR A 11 0.42 4.54 5.05
C THR A 11 1.32 5.77 4.94
N SER A 12 2.22 5.98 5.91
CA SER A 12 3.18 7.08 5.88
C SER A 12 4.13 6.99 4.69
N ILE A 13 4.67 5.81 4.37
CA ILE A 13 5.54 5.60 3.21
C ILE A 13 4.82 5.99 1.92
N LEU A 14 3.58 5.53 1.74
CA LEU A 14 2.78 5.82 0.56
C LEU A 14 2.48 7.32 0.43
N GLU A 15 2.05 7.99 1.49
CA GLU A 15 1.76 9.42 1.48
C GLU A 15 3.03 10.26 1.22
N GLU A 16 4.14 9.95 1.89
CA GLU A 16 5.40 10.69 1.77
C GLU A 16 6.02 10.56 0.37
N ARG A 17 6.03 9.34 -0.20
CA ARG A 17 6.66 9.09 -1.50
C ARG A 17 5.80 9.50 -2.68
N SER A 18 4.48 9.36 -2.56
CA SER A 18 3.56 9.75 -3.65
C SER A 18 3.24 11.25 -3.62
N GLY A 19 3.26 11.88 -2.43
CA GLY A 19 2.70 13.22 -2.23
C GLY A 19 1.17 13.27 -2.38
N LEU A 20 0.50 12.12 -2.32
CA LEU A 20 -0.95 11.94 -2.48
C LEU A 20 -1.58 11.48 -1.16
N ASP A 21 -2.92 11.52 -1.12
CA ASP A 21 -3.66 10.81 -0.07
C ASP A 21 -3.44 9.30 -0.19
N VAL A 22 -3.43 8.59 0.94
CA VAL A 22 -3.21 7.13 1.00
C VAL A 22 -4.10 6.38 0.01
N ARG A 23 -5.35 6.81 -0.22
CA ARG A 23 -6.27 6.13 -1.12
C ARG A 23 -5.82 6.23 -2.58
N GLU A 24 -5.33 7.39 -2.99
CA GLU A 24 -4.81 7.61 -4.35
C GLU A 24 -3.47 6.91 -4.54
N ALA A 25 -2.62 6.93 -3.52
CA ALA A 25 -1.34 6.22 -3.53
C ALA A 25 -1.53 4.70 -3.63
N LEU A 26 -2.50 4.12 -2.92
CA LEU A 26 -2.81 2.69 -2.94
C LEU A 26 -3.21 2.15 -4.32
N VAL A 27 -3.86 2.96 -5.17
CA VAL A 27 -4.22 2.54 -6.54
C VAL A 27 -2.98 2.25 -7.39
N ARG A 28 -1.84 2.86 -7.04
CA ARG A 28 -0.59 2.80 -7.80
C ARG A 28 0.59 2.51 -6.88
N TYR A 29 0.37 1.71 -5.84
CA TYR A 29 1.38 1.49 -4.80
C TYR A 29 2.70 0.94 -5.38
N TYR A 30 2.62 0.19 -6.50
CA TYR A 30 3.77 -0.34 -7.23
C TYR A 30 4.68 0.73 -7.83
N ASP A 31 4.19 1.97 -8.02
CA ASP A 31 5.02 3.10 -8.46
C ASP A 31 5.88 3.67 -7.30
N PHE A 32 5.52 3.36 -6.05
CA PHE A 32 6.10 3.98 -4.84
C PHE A 32 6.83 3.00 -3.91
N LEU A 33 6.51 1.72 -4.03
CA LEU A 33 7.15 0.64 -3.28
C LEU A 33 8.05 -0.16 -4.21
N THR A 34 9.18 -0.63 -3.69
CA THR A 34 9.95 -1.68 -4.36
C THR A 34 9.23 -3.03 -4.26
N ASP A 35 9.61 -4.00 -5.08
CA ASP A 35 9.08 -5.37 -5.00
C ASP A 35 9.26 -5.97 -3.61
N ASP A 36 10.42 -5.76 -2.98
CA ASP A 36 10.71 -6.24 -1.61
C ASP A 36 9.81 -5.57 -0.56
N GLU A 37 9.55 -4.27 -0.69
CA GLU A 37 8.64 -3.55 0.21
C GLU A 37 7.19 -4.01 0.01
N ALA A 38 6.75 -4.18 -1.24
CA ALA A 38 5.43 -4.70 -1.55
C ALA A 38 5.24 -6.11 -0.97
N LEU A 39 6.25 -6.97 -1.06
CA LEU A 39 6.24 -8.31 -0.44
C LEU A 39 6.24 -8.25 1.09
N ASP A 40 7.03 -7.36 1.71
CA ASP A 40 7.07 -7.22 3.17
C ASP A 40 5.75 -6.68 3.75
N TYR A 41 5.00 -5.92 2.96
CA TYR A 41 3.71 -5.33 3.31
C TYR A 41 2.50 -6.03 2.65
N ASP A 42 2.65 -7.22 2.06
CA ASP A 42 1.59 -7.88 1.27
C ASP A 42 0.25 -8.00 2.04
N PHE A 43 0.31 -8.40 3.31
CA PHE A 43 -0.88 -8.49 4.16
C PHE A 43 -1.49 -7.13 4.48
N GLU A 44 -0.67 -6.12 4.74
CA GLU A 44 -1.12 -4.75 5.05
C GLU A 44 -1.70 -4.04 3.82
N LEU A 45 -1.08 -4.23 2.66
CA LEU A 45 -1.61 -3.78 1.37
C LEU A 45 -2.97 -4.41 1.10
N GLY A 46 -3.08 -5.74 1.20
CA GLY A 46 -4.35 -6.44 1.04
C GLY A 46 -5.44 -5.95 2.01
N PHE A 47 -5.07 -5.69 3.27
CA PHE A 47 -5.98 -5.11 4.25
C PHE A 47 -6.47 -3.72 3.85
N LEU A 48 -5.57 -2.82 3.46
CA LEU A 48 -5.93 -1.45 3.07
C LEU A 48 -6.74 -1.41 1.77
N LEU A 49 -6.35 -2.19 0.77
CA LEU A 49 -7.10 -2.32 -0.49
C LEU A 49 -8.52 -2.80 -0.25
N ASN A 50 -8.70 -3.84 0.58
CA ASN A 50 -10.02 -4.33 0.96
C ASN A 50 -10.82 -3.27 1.74
N LYS A 51 -10.19 -2.64 2.75
CA LYS A 51 -10.82 -1.61 3.59
C LYS A 51 -11.34 -0.42 2.78
N PHE A 52 -10.62 -0.01 1.74
CA PHE A 52 -11.00 1.11 0.87
C PHE A 52 -11.77 0.69 -0.38
N ASN A 53 -12.02 -0.61 -0.54
CA ASN A 53 -12.65 -1.23 -1.71
C ASN A 53 -11.97 -0.79 -3.02
N ILE A 54 -10.64 -0.92 -3.06
CA ILE A 54 -9.78 -0.63 -4.20
C ILE A 54 -9.40 -1.95 -4.86
N GLU A 55 -9.67 -2.07 -6.15
CA GLU A 55 -9.13 -3.13 -7.00
C GLU A 55 -7.91 -2.57 -7.73
N VAL A 56 -6.79 -3.31 -7.69
CA VAL A 56 -5.54 -2.93 -8.36
C VAL A 56 -5.26 -3.97 -9.44
N ASP A 57 -5.17 -3.52 -10.69
CA ASP A 57 -4.58 -4.31 -11.75
C ASP A 57 -3.07 -4.18 -11.65
N ILE A 58 -2.42 -5.22 -11.10
CA ILE A 58 -0.96 -5.27 -10.98
C ILE A 58 -0.42 -5.61 -12.38
N PRO A 59 0.41 -4.75 -13.00
CA PRO A 59 1.10 -5.12 -14.23
C PRO A 59 2.13 -6.19 -13.90
N PHE A 60 1.94 -7.40 -14.43
CA PHE A 60 2.83 -8.55 -14.26
C PHE A 60 4.22 -8.33 -14.89
#